data_AF-R7G7T0-F1
#
_entry.id   AF-R7G7T0-F1
#
_cell.length_a   1.000
_cell.length_b   1.000
_cell.length_c   1.000
_cell.angle_alpha   90.00
_cell.angle_beta   90.00
_cell.angle_gamma   90.00
#
_symmetry.space_group_name_H-M   'P 1'
#
loop_
_entity.id
_entity.type
_entity.pdbx_description
1 polymer ?
#
loop_
_entity_poly.entity_id
_entity_poly.type
_entity_poly.pdbx_seq_one_letter_code
_entity_poly.pdbx_strand_id
1 'polypeptide(L)' 'MTKSILDEVEGIGNVRKKKIWNHFKSLKRLKQASVEEIAAVVPMQVAQSVYNILHNTDQNENPA' A
#
# COMPACT_ATOMS: atom_id res chain seq x y z
N MET A 1 -13.84 -8.08 -10.97
CA MET A 1 -12.72 -8.75 -10.26
C MET A 1 -11.51 -7.82 -10.30
N THR A 2 -11.44 -6.82 -9.42
CA THR A 2 -10.32 -5.87 -9.36
C THR A 2 -9.22 -6.46 -8.47
N LYS A 3 -8.19 -7.04 -9.09
CA LYS A 3 -6.93 -7.34 -8.40
C LYS A 3 -6.50 -6.04 -7.73
N SER A 4 -6.62 -5.99 -6.41
CA SER A 4 -6.20 -4.83 -5.66
C SER A 4 -4.69 -4.96 -5.53
N ILE A 5 -3.94 -3.93 -5.93
CA ILE A 5 -2.49 -3.79 -5.69
C ILE A 5 -2.06 -4.19 -4.25
N LEU A 6 -2.96 -4.02 -3.28
CA LEU A 6 -2.79 -4.51 -1.92
C LEU A 6 -2.56 -6.03 -1.84
N ASP A 7 -3.27 -6.84 -2.63
CA ASP A 7 -3.14 -8.31 -2.66
C ASP A 7 -1.79 -8.77 -3.22
N GLU A 8 -1.12 -7.92 -4.00
CA GLU A 8 0.21 -8.20 -4.57
C GLU A 8 1.34 -7.90 -3.57
N VAL A 9 1.01 -7.26 -2.45
CA VAL A 9 1.97 -7.02 -1.37
C VAL A 9 2.16 -8.31 -0.58
N GLU A 10 3.29 -8.98 -0.80
CA GLU A 10 3.68 -10.14 0.00
C GLU A 10 3.70 -9.79 1.50
N GLY A 11 2.94 -10.54 2.30
CA GLY A 11 2.77 -10.28 3.73
C GLY A 11 1.60 -9.36 4.10
N ILE A 12 0.82 -8.82 3.14
CA ILE A 12 -0.49 -8.23 3.45
C ILE A 12 -1.56 -9.32 3.45
N GLY A 13 -1.79 -9.88 4.64
CA GLY A 13 -2.96 -10.72 4.87
C GLY A 13 -4.26 -9.92 4.82
N ASN A 14 -5.40 -10.64 4.70
CA ASN A 14 -6.76 -10.08 4.74
C ASN A 14 -7.00 -9.11 5.92
N VAL A 15 -6.37 -9.37 7.08
CA VAL A 15 -6.46 -8.54 8.28
C VAL A 15 -5.85 -7.15 8.05
N ARG A 16 -4.64 -7.09 7.48
CA ARG A 16 -3.90 -5.84 7.23
C ARG A 16 -4.56 -5.05 6.11
N LYS A 17 -4.99 -5.74 5.05
CA LYS A 17 -5.80 -5.16 3.97
C LYS A 17 -7.06 -4.49 4.51
N LYS A 18 -7.82 -5.17 5.38
CA LYS A 18 -9.01 -4.58 6.03
C LYS A 18 -8.68 -3.37 6.90
N LYS A 19 -7.59 -3.38 7.67
CA LYS A 19 -7.16 -2.22 8.47
C LYS A 19 -6.89 -1.00 7.59
N ILE A 20 -6.07 -1.19 6.55
CA ILE A 20 -5.75 -0.14 5.58
C ILE A 20 -7.02 0.36 4.91
N TRP A 21 -7.89 -0.56 4.47
CA TRP A 21 -9.15 -0.21 3.81
C TRP A 21 -10.08 0.59 4.72
N ASN A 22 -10.22 0.19 5.99
CA ASN A 22 -11.05 0.91 6.96
C ASN A 22 -10.49 2.30 7.30
N HIS A 23 -9.16 2.45 7.32
CA HIS A 23 -8.52 3.71 7.64
C HIS A 23 -8.54 4.69 6.46
N PHE A 24 -7.98 4.28 5.31
CA PHE A 24 -7.84 5.14 4.14
C PHE A 24 -9.12 5.23 3.30
N LYS A 25 -10.05 4.28 3.44
CA LYS A 25 -11.32 4.16 2.70
C LYS A 25 -11.22 4.04 1.18
N SER A 26 -10.06 4.31 0.58
CA SER A 26 -9.84 4.26 -0.86
C SER A 26 -8.35 4.16 -1.20
N LEU A 27 -8.03 3.48 -2.32
CA LEU A 27 -6.66 3.38 -2.84
C LEU A 27 -6.04 4.75 -3.13
N LYS A 28 -6.85 5.73 -3.55
CA LYS A 28 -6.37 7.08 -3.86
C LYS A 28 -5.80 7.78 -2.61
N ARG A 29 -6.49 7.66 -1.47
CA ARG A 29 -5.98 8.13 -0.18
C ARG A 29 -4.75 7.37 0.26
N LEU A 30 -4.73 6.05 0.04
CA LEU A 30 -3.58 5.24 0.39
C LEU A 30 -2.32 5.63 -0.42
N LYS A 31 -2.48 5.95 -1.71
CA LYS A 31 -1.38 6.42 -2.57
C LYS A 31 -0.87 7.82 -2.19
N GLN A 32 -1.76 8.67 -1.67
CA GLN A 32 -1.40 9.99 -1.13
C GLN A 32 -0.85 9.94 0.29
N ALA A 33 -1.04 8.82 1.00
CA ALA A 33 -0.56 8.64 2.36
C ALA A 33 0.94 8.38 2.37
N SER A 34 1.61 8.95 3.37
CA SER A 34 3.05 8.72 3.58
C SER A 34 3.29 7.36 4.22
N VAL A 35 4.52 6.83 4.10
CA VAL A 35 4.92 5.57 4.75
C VAL A 35 4.60 5.57 6.25
N GLU A 36 4.74 6.72 6.90
CA GLU A 36 4.47 6.92 8.32
C GLU A 36 2.98 6.78 8.67
N GLU A 37 2.08 7.35 7.84
CA GLU A 37 0.64 7.20 8.03
C GLU A 37 0.19 5.75 7.82
N ILE A 38 0.79 5.06 6.85
CA ILE A 38 0.52 3.64 6.64
C ILE A 38 1.09 2.83 7.82
N ALA A 39 2.27 3.19 8.33
CA ALA A 39 2.91 2.57 9.49
C ALA A 39 2.13 2.77 10.80
N ALA A 40 1.25 3.78 10.86
CA ALA A 40 0.37 3.97 12.01
C ALA A 40 -0.73 2.89 12.10
N VAL A 41 -1.11 2.26 10.98
CA VAL A 41 -2.16 1.21 10.96
C VAL A 41 -1.64 -0.21 10.77
N VAL A 42 -0.48 -0.36 10.12
CA VAL A 42 0.21 -1.63 9.88
C VAL A 42 1.68 -1.52 10.26
N PRO A 43 2.39 -2.61 10.57
CA PRO A 43 3.81 -2.53 10.88
C PRO A 43 4.63 -1.90 9.74
N MET A 44 5.70 -1.18 10.11
CA MET A 44 6.56 -0.41 9.21
C MET A 44 7.07 -1.21 7.99
N GLN A 45 7.38 -2.49 8.19
CA GLN A 45 7.73 -3.43 7.12
C GLN A 45 6.67 -3.49 6.02
N VAL A 46 5.41 -3.62 6.41
CA VAL A 46 4.27 -3.71 5.48
C VAL A 46 3.98 -2.34 4.87
N ALA A 47 4.05 -1.28 5.68
CA ALA A 47 3.84 0.08 5.21
C ALA A 47 4.83 0.45 4.09
N GLN A 48 6.10 0.11 4.28
CA GLN A 48 7.13 0.26 3.25
C GLN A 48 6.83 -0.56 2.00
N SER A 49 6.48 -1.84 2.12
CA SER A 49 6.14 -2.67 0.94
C SER A 49 4.94 -2.11 0.17
N VAL A 50 3.88 -1.69 0.86
CA VAL A 50 2.69 -1.08 0.24
C VAL A 50 3.06 0.21 -0.49
N TYR A 51 3.75 1.11 0.20
CA TYR A 51 4.16 2.39 -0.37
C TYR A 51 5.10 2.19 -1.56
N ASN A 52 6.05 1.26 -1.44
CA ASN A 52 7.00 0.93 -2.48
C ASN A 52 6.30 0.39 -3.72
N ILE A 53 5.32 -0.52 -3.60
CA ILE A 53 4.56 -1.03 -4.76
C ILE A 53 3.67 0.07 -5.37
N LEU A 54 3.00 0.87 -4.55
CA LEU A 54 2.17 1.99 -5.01
C LEU A 54 2.97 3.08 -5.73
N HIS A 55 4.22 3.33 -5.32
CA HIS A 55 5.11 4.28 -5.97
C HIS A 55 5.89 3.65 -7.13
N ASN A 56 6.32 2.38 -7.03
CA ASN A 56 6.99 1.68 -8.13
C ASN A 56 6.08 1.50 -9.34
N THR A 57 4.76 1.35 -9.15
CA THR A 57 3.83 1.26 -10.29
C THR A 57 3.76 2.56 -11.11
N ASP A 58 4.11 3.71 -10.51
CA ASP A 58 4.22 5.00 -11.19
C ASP A 58 5.66 5.32 -11.65
N GLN A 59 6.66 4.60 -11.15
CA GLN A 59 8.08 4.79 -11.48
C GLN A 59 8.60 3.79 -12.52
N ASN A 60 7.72 3.06 -13.21
CA ASN A 60 8.09 2.33 -14.43
C ASN A 60 8.15 3.24 -15.68
N GLU A 61 8.24 4.56 -15.51
CA GLU A 61 8.79 5.43 -16.55
C GLU A 61 10.18 5.94 -16.12
N ASN A 62 11.20 5.30 -16.71
CA ASN A 62 12.57 5.81 -16.99
C ASN A 62 13.68 5.60 -15.92
N PRO A 63 14.98 5.57 -16.33
CA PRO A 63 15.82 4.38 -16.23
C PRO A 63 17.16 4.69 -15.50
N ALA A 64 17.95 3.65 -15.23
CA ALA A 64 19.39 3.77 -15.11
C ALA A 64 20.03 2.43 -15.49
#